data_AF-A0A1C5ALL0-F1
#
_entry.id   AF-A0A1C5ALL0-F1
#
_cell.length_a   1.000
_cell.length_b   1.000
_cell.length_c   1.000
_cell.angle_alpha   90.00
_cell.angle_beta   90.00
_cell.angle_gamma   90.00
#
_symmetry.space_group_name_H-M   'P 1'
#
loop_
_entity.id
_entity.type
_entity.pdbx_description
1 polymer ?
#
loop_
_entity_poly.entity_id
_entity_poly.type
_entity_poly.pdbx_seq_one_letter_code
_entity_poly.pdbx_strand_id
1 'polypeptide(L)'
;MGAPTAPGPVNSTTARTLESHVPDPETHLCVVRLVPARPSWQCAGCGEPWPCQVRRDRLLSEYADDRTTLGSYLGLQLADALSDLPRQPASDLHARFLGWRRPT
;
A
#
# COMPACT_ATOMS: atom_id res chain seq x y z
N MET A 1 -61.31 -11.97 28.57
CA MET A 1 -61.16 -11.28 27.27
C MET A 1 -59.77 -10.64 27.28
N GLY A 2 -58.76 -11.34 26.78
CA GLY A 2 -57.36 -10.95 26.94
C GLY A 2 -56.48 -11.48 25.82
N ALA A 3 -55.47 -10.67 25.51
CA ALA A 3 -54.30 -10.86 24.65
C ALA A 3 -54.47 -10.78 23.10
N PRO A 4 -53.80 -9.83 22.43
CA PRO A 4 -53.48 -9.91 21.01
C PRO A 4 -52.21 -10.77 20.79
N THR A 5 -52.28 -11.74 19.88
CA THR A 5 -51.14 -12.56 19.44
C THR A 5 -50.22 -11.75 18.52
N ALA A 6 -48.92 -11.84 18.79
CA ALA A 6 -47.81 -11.15 18.13
C ALA A 6 -47.64 -11.49 16.63
N PRO A 7 -47.04 -10.58 15.83
CA PRO A 7 -46.56 -10.91 14.50
C PRO A 7 -45.27 -11.77 14.56
N GLY A 8 -45.16 -12.73 13.64
CA GLY A 8 -44.01 -13.64 13.54
C GLY A 8 -42.70 -12.94 13.17
N PRO A 9 -41.56 -13.61 13.36
CA PRO A 9 -40.26 -13.03 13.05
C PRO A 9 -40.03 -13.00 11.53
N VAL A 10 -39.91 -11.79 10.98
CA VAL A 10 -39.32 -11.58 9.65
C VAL A 10 -37.79 -11.66 9.78
N ASN A 11 -37.16 -12.57 9.04
CA ASN A 11 -35.74 -12.80 9.07
C ASN A 11 -34.98 -11.58 8.51
N SER A 12 -34.30 -10.84 9.37
CA SER A 12 -33.38 -9.78 8.93
C SER A 12 -32.00 -10.39 8.66
N THR A 13 -31.87 -11.19 7.61
CA THR A 13 -30.54 -11.49 7.04
C THR A 13 -30.23 -10.39 6.05
N THR A 14 -29.77 -9.25 6.58
CA THR A 14 -29.27 -8.12 5.79
C THR A 14 -28.16 -8.60 4.86
N ALA A 15 -28.39 -8.34 3.58
CA ALA A 15 -27.47 -8.53 2.48
C ALA A 15 -26.08 -7.98 2.84
N ARG A 16 -25.07 -8.83 2.76
CA ARG A 16 -23.67 -8.43 2.73
C ARG A 16 -23.45 -7.70 1.41
N THR A 17 -23.64 -6.38 1.42
CA THR A 17 -23.34 -5.49 0.30
C THR A 17 -21.90 -5.77 -0.14
N LEU A 18 -21.76 -6.46 -1.26
CA LEU A 18 -20.57 -6.47 -2.08
C LEU A 18 -20.45 -5.06 -2.66
N GLU A 19 -20.00 -4.11 -1.84
CA GLU A 19 -19.71 -2.76 -2.30
C GLU A 19 -18.47 -2.88 -3.16
N SER A 20 -18.71 -2.92 -4.48
CA SER A 20 -17.70 -2.79 -5.51
C SER A 20 -16.95 -1.49 -5.26
N HIS A 21 -15.88 -1.59 -4.49
CA HIS A 21 -14.92 -0.52 -4.28
C HIS A 21 -14.29 -0.24 -5.65
N VAL A 22 -14.86 0.70 -6.39
CA VAL A 22 -14.23 1.23 -7.60
C VAL A 22 -12.91 1.84 -7.13
N PRO A 23 -11.75 1.29 -7.51
CA PRO A 23 -10.48 1.86 -7.09
C PRO A 23 -10.42 3.29 -7.62
N ASP A 24 -10.06 4.22 -6.74
CA ASP A 24 -9.80 5.61 -7.13
C ASP A 24 -8.85 5.63 -8.34
N PRO A 25 -9.10 6.47 -9.36
CA PRO A 25 -8.28 6.50 -10.57
C PRO A 25 -6.77 6.66 -10.29
N GLU A 26 -6.37 7.36 -9.22
CA GLU A 26 -4.96 7.50 -8.83
C GLU A 26 -4.37 6.19 -8.29
N THR A 27 -5.19 5.38 -7.63
CA THR A 27 -4.83 4.02 -7.22
C THR A 27 -4.59 3.14 -8.44
N HIS A 28 -5.42 3.29 -9.48
CA HIS A 28 -5.26 2.53 -10.72
C HIS A 28 -3.95 2.90 -11.46
N LEU A 29 -3.57 4.17 -11.48
CA LEU A 29 -2.27 4.59 -12.04
C LEU A 29 -1.10 4.04 -11.23
N CYS A 30 -1.20 4.03 -9.89
CA CYS A 30 -0.15 3.53 -9.03
C CYS A 30 0.08 2.03 -9.19
N VAL A 31 -0.93 1.21 -9.49
CA VAL A 31 -0.76 -0.23 -9.81
C VAL A 31 -0.18 -0.49 -11.20
N VAL A 32 -0.45 0.37 -12.19
CA VAL A 32 0.10 0.24 -13.56
C VAL A 32 1.54 0.75 -13.62
N ARG A 33 1.86 1.80 -12.86
CA ARG A 33 3.17 2.49 -12.93
C ARG A 33 3.82 2.63 -11.55
N LEU A 34 4.11 1.47 -10.98
CA LEU A 34 4.76 1.23 -9.68
C LEU A 34 6.25 1.67 -9.56
N VAL A 35 6.77 2.38 -10.56
CA VAL A 35 8.21 2.69 -10.70
C VAL A 35 8.56 4.07 -10.11
N PRO A 36 9.79 4.27 -9.60
CA PRO A 36 10.25 5.58 -9.14
C PRO A 36 10.56 6.50 -10.33
N ALA A 37 10.03 7.72 -10.30
CA ALA A 37 10.38 8.80 -11.21
C ALA A 37 11.67 9.47 -10.74
N ARG A 38 12.77 9.26 -11.46
CA ARG A 38 14.07 9.85 -11.15
C ARG A 38 14.14 11.28 -11.74
N PRO A 39 14.81 12.25 -11.08
CA PRO A 39 15.54 12.15 -9.81
C PRO A 39 14.68 12.47 -8.59
N SER A 40 13.37 12.72 -8.73
CA SER A 40 12.53 13.15 -7.60
C SER A 40 12.13 12.00 -6.66
N TRP A 41 12.29 10.75 -7.10
CA TRP A 41 11.87 9.54 -6.40
C TRP A 41 10.38 9.53 -6.03
N GLN A 42 9.55 10.20 -6.81
CA GLN A 42 8.11 10.11 -6.67
C GLN A 42 7.59 8.88 -7.43
N CYS A 43 6.46 8.32 -7.01
CA CYS A 43 5.85 7.23 -7.75
C CYS A 43 5.28 7.78 -9.06
N ALA A 44 5.65 7.18 -10.20
CA ALA A 44 5.22 7.67 -11.50
C ALA A 44 3.70 7.47 -11.76
N GLY A 45 3.00 6.70 -10.92
CA GLY A 45 1.55 6.53 -10.97
C GLY A 45 0.78 7.55 -10.15
N CYS A 46 1.08 7.70 -8.86
CA CYS A 46 0.31 8.54 -7.93
C CYS A 46 1.06 9.76 -7.38
N GLY A 47 2.30 10.05 -7.83
CA GLY A 47 3.06 11.23 -7.39
C GLY A 47 3.64 11.15 -5.96
N GLU A 48 3.11 10.27 -5.12
CA GLU A 48 3.57 10.09 -3.74
C GLU A 48 5.03 9.62 -3.63
N PRO A 49 5.71 9.86 -2.50
CA PRO A 49 7.08 9.40 -2.28
C PRO A 49 7.23 7.89 -2.50
N TRP A 50 7.99 7.48 -3.52
CA TRP A 50 8.32 6.07 -3.77
C TRP A 50 9.24 5.50 -2.67
N PRO A 51 9.01 4.30 -2.12
CA PRO A 51 7.87 3.43 -2.39
C PRO A 51 6.60 3.96 -1.71
N CYS A 52 5.56 4.21 -2.50
CA CYS A 52 4.22 4.55 -2.01
C CYS A 52 3.54 3.32 -1.42
N GLN A 53 2.44 3.50 -0.68
CA GLN A 53 1.75 2.39 0.02
C GLN A 53 1.45 1.20 -0.91
N VAL A 54 0.84 1.46 -2.08
CA VAL A 54 0.55 0.42 -3.08
C VAL A 54 1.80 -0.35 -3.51
N ARG A 55 2.93 0.34 -3.71
CA ARG A 55 4.20 -0.32 -4.04
C ARG A 55 4.74 -1.14 -2.88
N ARG A 56 4.61 -0.67 -1.65
CA ARG A 56 5.02 -1.42 -0.45
C ARG A 56 4.24 -2.72 -0.35
N ASP A 57 2.91 -2.66 -0.46
CA ASP A 57 2.03 -3.84 -0.41
C ASP A 57 2.35 -4.82 -1.54
N ARG A 58 2.58 -4.31 -2.75
CA ARG A 58 2.96 -5.15 -3.89
C ARG A 58 4.32 -5.82 -3.70
N LEU A 59 5.33 -5.09 -3.24
CA LEU A 59 6.65 -5.64 -2.90
C LEU A 59 6.56 -6.68 -1.78
N LEU A 60 5.69 -6.45 -0.78
CA LEU A 60 5.49 -7.41 0.29
C LEU A 60 4.85 -8.71 -0.19
N SER A 61 4.02 -8.64 -1.23
CA SER A 61 3.42 -9.81 -1.90
C SER A 61 4.40 -10.51 -2.83
N GLU A 62 5.09 -9.76 -3.70
CA GLU A 62 6.10 -10.28 -4.65
C GLU A 62 7.26 -11.00 -3.95
N TYR A 63 7.67 -10.49 -2.78
CA TYR A 63 8.76 -11.06 -1.97
C TYR A 63 8.25 -11.65 -0.66
N ALA A 64 7.07 -12.28 -0.67
CA ALA A 64 6.50 -12.92 0.51
C ALA A 64 7.42 -14.01 1.08
N ASP A 65 8.00 -14.84 0.20
CA ASP A 65 8.86 -15.98 0.56
C ASP A 65 10.34 -15.61 0.74
N ASP A 66 10.77 -14.42 0.30
CA ASP A 66 12.17 -13.98 0.40
C ASP A 66 12.28 -12.50 0.83
N ARG A 67 12.14 -12.28 2.14
CA ARG A 67 12.29 -10.95 2.75
C ARG A 67 13.70 -10.41 2.67
N THR A 68 14.71 -11.26 2.59
CA THR A 68 16.12 -10.85 2.50
C THR A 68 16.38 -10.19 1.16
N THR A 69 15.97 -10.81 0.06
CA THR A 69 16.09 -10.23 -1.28
C THR A 69 15.31 -8.93 -1.42
N LEU A 70 14.14 -8.80 -0.79
CA LEU A 70 13.43 -7.51 -0.71
C LEU A 70 14.27 -6.41 -0.05
N GLY A 71 14.93 -6.74 1.06
CA GLY A 71 15.83 -5.82 1.76
C GLY A 71 16.98 -5.36 0.87
N SER A 72 17.64 -6.30 0.20
CA SER A 72 18.73 -6.01 -0.74
C SER A 72 18.28 -5.13 -1.91
N TYR A 73 17.13 -5.45 -2.54
CA TYR A 73 16.56 -4.64 -3.61
C TYR A 73 16.31 -3.20 -3.15
N LEU A 74 15.67 -3.01 -1.99
CA LEU A 74 15.40 -1.68 -1.45
C LEU A 74 16.66 -0.95 -1.01
N GLY A 75 17.70 -1.67 -0.57
CA GLY A 75 19.02 -1.10 -0.25
C GLY A 75 19.72 -0.51 -1.49
N LEU A 76 19.65 -1.20 -2.63
CA LEU A 76 20.16 -0.67 -3.90
C LEU A 76 19.41 0.61 -4.32
N GLN A 77 18.08 0.59 -4.20
CA GLN A 77 17.28 1.78 -4.52
C GLN A 77 17.54 2.93 -3.54
N LEU A 78 17.80 2.65 -2.27
CA LEU A 78 18.18 3.66 -1.28
C LEU A 78 19.51 4.32 -1.64
N ALA A 79 20.53 3.55 -2.06
CA ALA A 79 21.83 4.09 -2.45
C ALA A 79 21.72 5.06 -3.64
N ASP A 80 20.93 4.68 -4.63
CA ASP A 80 20.60 5.53 -5.76
C ASP A 80 19.82 6.80 -5.31
N ALA A 81 18.87 6.66 -4.38
CA ALA A 81 18.08 7.78 -3.89
C ALA A 81 18.90 8.79 -3.09
N LEU A 82 19.86 8.32 -2.29
CA LEU A 82 20.81 9.17 -1.57
C LEU A 82 21.65 10.01 -2.54
N SER A 83 21.96 9.46 -3.72
CA SER A 83 22.73 10.15 -4.76
C SER A 83 21.89 11.23 -5.46
N ASP A 84 20.63 10.92 -5.77
CA ASP A 84 19.73 11.86 -6.47
C ASP A 84 19.12 12.94 -5.57
N LEU A 85 19.04 12.68 -4.25
CA LEU A 85 18.39 13.55 -3.26
C LEU A 85 19.39 13.99 -2.17
N PRO A 86 20.50 14.68 -2.53
CA PRO A 86 21.58 15.00 -1.59
C PRO A 86 21.19 15.97 -0.47
N ARG A 87 20.04 16.65 -0.61
CA ARG A 87 19.50 17.56 0.41
C ARG A 87 18.57 16.88 1.42
N GLN A 88 18.14 15.64 1.16
CA GLN A 88 17.30 14.90 2.10
C GLN A 88 18.17 14.20 3.15
N PRO A 89 17.77 14.23 4.44
CA PRO A 89 18.47 13.48 5.47
C PRO A 89 18.48 11.98 5.15
N ALA A 90 19.67 11.36 5.26
CA ALA A 90 19.82 9.94 4.98
C ALA A 90 18.94 9.06 5.90
N SER A 91 18.70 9.50 7.13
CA SER A 91 17.79 8.86 8.09
C SER A 91 16.36 8.76 7.56
N ASP A 92 15.88 9.82 6.92
CA ASP A 92 14.50 9.92 6.45
C ASP A 92 14.31 9.02 5.22
N LEU A 93 15.31 9.00 4.34
CA LEU A 93 15.36 8.08 3.21
C LEU A 93 15.44 6.63 3.68
N HIS A 94 16.28 6.33 4.68
CA HIS A 94 16.36 4.98 5.26
C HIS A 94 15.01 4.54 5.84
N ALA A 95 14.37 5.38 6.67
CA ALA A 95 13.05 5.08 7.25
C ALA A 95 11.97 4.88 6.18
N ARG A 96 12.00 5.70 5.11
CA ARG A 96 11.07 5.59 3.98
C ARG A 96 11.22 4.30 3.18
N PHE A 97 12.45 3.85 2.92
CA PHE A 97 12.70 2.66 2.10
C PHE A 97 12.62 1.38 2.92
N LEU A 98 13.12 1.36 4.15
CA LEU A 98 13.30 0.15 4.95
C LEU A 98 12.48 0.12 6.24
N GLY A 99 12.02 1.26 6.75
CA GLY A 99 11.40 1.37 8.08
C GLY A 99 10.00 0.76 8.21
N TRP A 100 9.32 0.48 7.10
CA TRP A 100 8.01 -0.21 7.09
C TRP A 100 8.14 -1.73 6.88
N ARG A 101 9.35 -2.23 6.60
CA ARG A 101 9.60 -3.67 6.63
C ARG A 101 9.42 -4.11 8.07
N ARG A 102 8.50 -5.03 8.34
CA ARG A 102 8.25 -5.53 9.70
C ARG A 102 9.59 -5.90 10.37
N PRO A 103 9.78 -5.59 11.66
CA PRO A 103 10.90 -6.16 12.40
C PRO A 103 10.77 -7.68 12.33
N THR A 104 11.88 -8.32 11.99
CA THR A 104 12.01 -9.79 12.11
C THR A 104 12.03 -10.15 13.59
#